data_AF-A0A257T8E2-F1
#
_entry.id   AF-A0A257T8E2-F1
#
_cell.length_a   1.000
_cell.length_b   1.000
_cell.length_c   1.000
_cell.angle_alpha   90.00
_cell.angle_beta   90.00
_cell.angle_gamma   90.00
#
_symmetry.space_group_name_H-M   'P 1'
#
loop_
_entity.id
_entity.type
_entity.pdbx_description
1 polymer ?
#
loop_
_entity_poly.entity_id
_entity_poly.type
_entity_poly.pdbx_seq_one_letter_code
_entity_poly.pdbx_strand_id
1 'polypeptide(L)' 'MTGNAPLLGDFIRRHRGKITPQQVGLSIQGRRRTQGLRREELALLCGISSTWVTWIEQGRPV' A
#
# COMPACT_ATOMS: atom_id res chain seq x y z
N MET A 1 -3.86 20.58 15.45
CA MET A 1 -2.92 19.97 14.49
C MET A 1 -3.00 18.45 14.61
N THR A 2 -4.04 17.82 14.04
CA THR A 2 -4.12 16.35 13.83
C THR A 2 -5.39 16.07 13.04
N GLY A 3 -5.31 16.05 11.72
CA GLY A 3 -6.43 15.73 10.86
C GLY A 3 -6.05 14.59 9.93
N ASN A 4 -6.85 13.52 9.90
CA ASN A 4 -6.88 12.48 8.87
C ASN A 4 -5.85 11.34 8.83
N ALA A 5 -4.86 11.21 9.70
CA ALA A 5 -3.93 10.06 9.62
C ALA A 5 -4.62 8.66 9.61
N PRO A 6 -5.67 8.40 10.42
CA PRO A 6 -6.43 7.15 10.34
C PRO A 6 -7.21 7.01 9.02
N LEU A 7 -7.81 8.11 8.54
CA LEU A 7 -8.58 8.14 7.30
C LEU A 7 -7.70 7.91 6.07
N LEU A 8 -6.48 8.46 6.05
CA LEU A 8 -5.51 8.24 4.98
C LEU A 8 -4.96 6.81 4.98
N GLY A 9 -4.58 6.30 6.15
CA GLY A 9 -4.06 4.94 6.28
C GLY A 9 -5.08 3.89 5.81
N ASP A 10 -6.34 4.04 6.21
CA ASP A 10 -7.42 3.16 5.77
C ASP A 10 -7.76 3.34 4.28
N PHE A 11 -7.74 4.57 3.78
CA PHE A 11 -7.92 4.84 2.34
C PHE A 11 -6.88 4.10 1.51
N ILE A 12 -5.60 4.22 1.85
CA ILE A 12 -4.49 3.57 1.13
C ILE A 12 -4.63 2.05 1.23
N ARG A 13 -4.86 1.51 2.43
CA ARG A 13 -5.04 0.07 2.63
C ARG A 13 -6.18 -0.49 1.77
N ARG A 14 -7.31 0.22 1.70
CA ARG A 14 -8.49 -0.19 0.93
C ARG A 14 -8.23 -0.15 -0.57
N HIS A 15 -7.59 0.89 -1.09
CA HIS A 15 -7.28 1.00 -2.52
C HIS A 15 -6.21 -0.01 -2.94
N ARG A 16 -5.16 -0.18 -2.12
CA ARG A 16 -4.13 -1.21 -2.32
C ARG A 16 -4.73 -2.61 -2.41
N GLY A 17 -5.72 -2.91 -1.58
CA GLY A 17 -6.42 -4.20 -1.61
C GLY A 17 -7.26 -4.46 -2.87
N LYS A 18 -7.67 -3.42 -3.61
CA LYS A 18 -8.51 -3.52 -4.81
C LYS A 18 -7.71 -3.62 -6.11
N ILE A 19 -6.51 -3.03 -6.16
CA ILE A 19 -5.68 -2.99 -7.36
C ILE A 19 -4.88 -4.29 -7.44
N THR A 20 -4.98 -5.01 -8.55
CA THR A 20 -4.14 -6.19 -8.80
C THR A 20 -2.78 -5.76 -9.37
N PRO A 21 -1.70 -6.53 -9.14
CA PRO A 21 -0.39 -6.24 -9.72
C PRO A 21 -0.43 -6.06 -11.25
N GLN A 22 -1.24 -6.87 -11.95
CA GLN A 22 -1.32 -6.80 -13.40
C GLN A 22 -1.95 -5.51 -13.92
N GLN A 23 -2.86 -4.88 -13.16
CA GLN A 23 -3.44 -3.58 -13.53
C GLN A 23 -2.41 -2.45 -13.58
N VAL A 24 -1.27 -2.65 -12.91
CA VAL A 24 -0.16 -1.69 -12.84
C VAL A 24 1.11 -2.23 -13.50
N GLY A 25 0.97 -3.26 -14.36
CA GLY A 25 2.07 -3.82 -15.15
C GLY A 25 3.05 -4.70 -14.37
N LEU A 26 2.74 -5.08 -13.14
CA LEU A 26 3.56 -5.99 -12.34
C LEU A 26 3.19 -7.44 -12.64
N SER A 27 4.21 -8.29 -12.83
CA SER A 27 4.03 -9.73 -12.93
C SER A 27 3.84 -10.35 -11.54
N ILE A 28 2.95 -11.34 -11.44
CA ILE A 28 2.80 -12.12 -10.21
C ILE A 28 3.87 -13.20 -10.19
N GLN A 29 4.68 -13.23 -9.13
CA GLN A 29 5.62 -14.33 -8.88
C GLN A 29 5.28 -15.08 -7.58
N GLY A 30 5.34 -16.41 -7.66
CA GLY A 30 5.17 -17.30 -6.51
C GLY A 30 3.76 -17.31 -5.89
N ARG A 31 3.66 -17.89 -4.70
CA ARG A 31 2.39 -18.01 -3.97
C ARG A 31 2.09 -16.71 -3.21
N ARG A 32 0.86 -16.20 -3.34
CA ARG A 32 0.42 -14.95 -2.70
C ARG A 32 -0.78 -15.17 -1.79
N ARG A 33 -0.82 -14.45 -0.67
CA ARG A 33 -1.97 -14.40 0.25
C ARG A 33 -2.90 -13.21 -0.02
N THR A 34 -2.34 -12.07 -0.46
CA THR A 34 -3.10 -10.85 -0.75
C THR A 34 -3.55 -10.84 -2.20
N GLN A 35 -4.84 -10.61 -2.48
CA GLN A 35 -5.35 -10.50 -3.86
C GLN A 35 -4.93 -9.19 -4.56
N GLY A 36 -4.96 -8.07 -3.83
CA GLY A 36 -4.45 -6.78 -4.30
C GLY A 36 -2.95 -6.60 -4.08
N LEU A 37 -2.45 -5.39 -4.35
CA LEU A 37 -1.05 -5.02 -4.19
C LEU A 37 -0.53 -5.32 -2.78
N ARG A 38 0.72 -5.78 -2.68
CA ARG A 38 1.49 -5.83 -1.44
C ARG A 38 2.02 -4.44 -1.10
N ARG A 39 2.46 -4.24 0.15
CA ARG A 39 3.06 -2.96 0.56
C ARG A 39 4.33 -2.66 -0.22
N GLU A 40 5.15 -3.68 -0.47
CA GLU A 40 6.37 -3.59 -1.27
C GLU A 40 6.10 -3.20 -2.73
N GLU A 41 5.03 -3.74 -3.33
CA GLU A 41 4.61 -3.40 -4.69
C GLU A 41 4.12 -1.94 -4.79
N LEU A 42 3.30 -1.49 -3.82
CA LEU A 42 2.88 -0.09 -3.76
C LEU A 42 4.07 0.84 -3.55
N ALA A 43 5.00 0.47 -2.66
CA ALA A 43 6.19 1.26 -2.38
C ALA A 43 7.09 1.40 -3.62
N LEU A 44 7.27 0.31 -4.38
CA LEU A 44 7.97 0.30 -5.66
C LEU A 44 7.33 1.28 -6.67
N LEU A 45 6.01 1.22 -6.84
CA LEU A 45 5.28 2.10 -7.76
C LEU A 45 5.37 3.58 -7.36
N CYS A 46 5.49 3.87 -6.07
CA CYS A 46 5.61 5.22 -5.53
C CYS A 46 7.07 5.70 -5.40
N GLY A 47 8.08 4.85 -5.65
CA GLY A 47 9.49 5.21 -5.49
C GLY A 47 9.90 5.47 -4.03
N ILE A 48 9.24 4.82 -3.07
CA ILE A 48 9.51 4.99 -1.62
C ILE A 48 9.82 3.65 -0.96
N SER A 49 10.33 3.69 0.27
CA SER A 49 10.52 2.49 1.08
C SER A 49 9.18 1.89 1.54
N SER A 50 9.09 0.56 1.63
CA SER A 50 7.92 -0.16 2.15
C SER A 50 7.63 0.16 3.62
N THR A 51 8.62 0.65 4.37
CA THR A 51 8.45 1.17 5.73
C THR A 51 7.50 2.37 5.76
N TRP A 52 7.60 3.29 4.78
CA TRP A 52 6.71 4.44 4.68
C TRP A 52 5.26 4.03 4.46
N VAL A 53 5.02 3.10 3.53
CA VAL A 53 3.68 2.55 3.29
C VAL A 53 3.11 1.93 4.57
N THR A 54 3.94 1.24 5.34
CA THR A 54 3.53 0.62 6.61
C THR A 54 3.16 1.68 7.65
N TRP A 55 3.96 2.73 7.80
CA TRP A 55 3.70 3.80 8.77
C TRP A 55 2.45 4.60 8.45
N ILE A 56 2.25 4.94 7.17
CA ILE A 56 1.05 5.65 6.72
C ILE A 56 -0.18 4.76 6.92
N GLU A 57 -0.14 3.47 6.56
CA GLU A 57 -1.25 2.54 6.82
C GLU A 57 -1.52 2.30 8.31
N GLN A 58 -0.55 2.55 9.19
CA GLN A 58 -0.73 2.50 10.65
C GLN A 58 -1.22 3.83 11.23
N GLY A 59 -1.34 4.88 10.42
CA GLY A 59 -1.70 6.22 10.87
C GLY A 59 -0.66 6.87 11.78
N ARG A 60 0.62 6.48 11.64
CA ARG A 60 1.70 7.11 12.41
C ARG A 60 1.84 8.59 12.01
N PRO A 61 2.18 9.47 12.95
CA PRO A 61 2.57 10.83 12.61
C PRO A 61 3.83 10.78 11.73
N VAL A 62 3.84 11.60 10.69
CA VAL A 62 4.94 11.74 9.72
C VAL A 62 5.49 13.15 9.77
#